data_AF-A0AAX1N586-F1
#
_entry.id   AF-A0AAX1N586-F1
#
_cell.length_a   1.000
_cell.length_b   1.000
_cell.length_c   1.000
_cell.angle_alpha   90.00
_cell.angle_beta   90.00
_cell.angle_gamma   90.00
#
_symmetry.space_group_name_H-M   'P 1'
#
loop_
_entity.id
_entity.type
_entity.pdbx_description
1 polymer ?
#
loop_
_entity_poly.entity_id
_entity_poly.type
_entity_poly.pdbx_seq_one_letter_code
_entity_poly.pdbx_strand_id
1 'polypeptide(L)'
;MKSLKNIIALLIISLFTFGTSFADNVDNEITKLRESVENASANDWQLYANAAERCIELRSNLSEAYIWIERAIEIEPNASNLELKADYLVANGANEMAVEAYRTAILKGLSEKGYDVEKAQKKMLSVMR
;
A
#
# COMPACT_ATOMS: atom_id res chain seq x y z
N MET A 1 -20.04 1.65 53.27
CA MET A 1 -19.79 1.93 51.84
C MET A 1 -18.33 2.34 51.52
N LYS A 2 -17.33 1.86 52.29
CA LYS A 2 -15.90 2.18 52.02
C LYS A 2 -15.14 1.05 51.32
N SER A 3 -15.70 -0.16 51.22
CA SER A 3 -15.09 -1.31 50.54
C SER A 3 -15.41 -1.38 49.04
N LEU A 4 -16.45 -0.70 48.55
CA LEU A 4 -16.85 -0.74 47.13
C LEU A 4 -16.06 0.24 46.25
N LYS A 5 -15.56 1.35 46.83
CA LYS A 5 -14.76 2.35 46.10
C LYS A 5 -13.35 1.86 45.75
N ASN A 6 -12.81 0.90 46.50
CA ASN A 6 -11.46 0.37 46.27
C ASN A 6 -11.42 -0.78 45.25
N ILE A 7 -12.58 -1.35 44.88
CA ILE A 7 -12.66 -2.44 43.90
C ILE A 7 -12.70 -1.88 42.46
N ILE A 8 -13.22 -0.67 42.26
CA ILE A 8 -13.29 -0.03 40.94
C ILE A 8 -11.90 0.46 40.46
N ALA A 9 -10.98 0.75 41.38
CA ALA A 9 -9.63 1.23 41.04
C ALA A 9 -8.68 0.14 40.49
N LEU A 10 -9.05 -1.14 40.60
CA LEU A 10 -8.20 -2.28 40.20
C LEU A 10 -8.54 -2.86 38.81
N LEU A 11 -9.58 -2.36 38.15
CA LEU A 11 -10.06 -2.91 36.86
C LEU A 11 -9.54 -2.17 35.60
N ILE A 12 -8.74 -1.12 35.76
CA ILE A 12 -8.33 -0.25 34.63
C ILE A 12 -6.92 -0.59 34.09
N ILE A 13 -6.14 -1.46 34.76
CA ILE A 13 -4.73 -1.72 34.41
C ILE A 13 -4.55 -2.92 33.45
N SER A 14 -5.60 -3.68 33.13
CA SER A 14 -5.48 -4.89 32.29
C SER A 14 -5.78 -4.70 30.80
N LEU A 15 -5.91 -3.46 30.32
CA LEU A 15 -6.08 -3.16 28.90
C LEU A 15 -4.76 -2.55 28.39
N PHE A 16 -4.25 -3.06 27.27
CA PHE A 16 -3.05 -2.61 26.53
C PHE A 16 -1.73 -3.38 26.70
N THR A 17 -1.76 -4.71 26.84
CA THR A 17 -0.61 -5.54 26.42
C THR A 17 -1.05 -6.60 25.42
N PHE A 18 -1.59 -6.16 24.28
CA PHE A 18 -1.75 -7.01 23.11
C PHE A 18 -0.75 -6.58 22.03
N GLY A 19 0.39 -7.28 22.00
CA GLY A 19 1.14 -7.63 20.79
C GLY A 19 2.06 -6.59 20.15
N THR A 20 3.29 -6.43 20.64
CA THR A 20 4.39 -5.82 19.86
C THR A 20 4.95 -6.77 18.79
N SER A 21 4.55 -8.04 18.76
CA SER A 21 5.11 -9.06 17.85
C SER A 21 4.81 -8.82 16.37
N PHE A 22 3.77 -8.05 16.03
CA PHE A 22 3.44 -7.73 14.62
C PHE A 22 4.30 -6.59 14.05
N ALA A 23 4.72 -5.64 14.89
CA ALA A 23 5.53 -4.51 14.44
C ALA A 23 6.95 -4.95 14.02
N ASP A 24 7.60 -5.79 14.83
CA ASP A 24 8.96 -6.28 14.54
C ASP A 24 9.07 -7.05 13.22
N ASN A 25 8.01 -7.77 12.82
CA ASN A 25 8.01 -8.54 11.58
C ASN A 25 7.88 -7.64 10.34
N VAL A 26 6.99 -6.65 10.40
CA VAL A 26 6.80 -5.66 9.33
C VAL A 26 8.08 -4.86 9.10
N ASP A 27 8.74 -4.41 10.16
CA ASP A 27 9.96 -3.59 10.04
C ASP A 27 11.12 -4.37 9.40
N ASN A 28 11.27 -5.66 9.73
CA ASN A 28 12.23 -6.55 9.07
C ASN A 28 11.90 -6.74 7.58
N GLU A 29 10.62 -6.91 7.25
CA GLU A 29 10.17 -7.04 5.87
C GLU A 29 10.45 -5.77 5.06
N ILE A 30 10.11 -4.59 5.57
CA ILE A 30 10.39 -3.30 4.90
C ILE A 30 11.90 -3.11 4.68
N THR A 31 12.74 -3.53 5.65
CA THR A 31 14.20 -3.45 5.51
C THR A 31 14.69 -4.29 4.33
N LYS A 32 14.20 -5.51 4.16
CA LYS A 32 14.55 -6.38 3.01
C LYS A 32 14.07 -5.80 1.67
N LEU A 33 12.93 -5.12 1.65
CA LEU A 33 12.46 -4.44 0.45
C LEU A 33 13.40 -3.31 0.04
N ARG A 34 13.86 -2.49 1.00
CA ARG A 34 14.87 -1.44 0.75
C ARG A 34 16.17 -2.04 0.22
N GLU A 35 16.69 -3.08 0.85
CA GLU A 35 17.90 -3.79 0.39
C GLU A 35 17.73 -4.32 -1.04
N SER A 36 16.56 -4.86 -1.36
CA SER A 36 16.26 -5.35 -2.72
C SER A 36 16.26 -4.19 -3.73
N VAL A 37 15.65 -3.06 -3.37
CA VAL A 37 15.58 -1.86 -4.22
C VAL A 37 16.96 -1.22 -4.42
N GLU A 38 17.79 -1.17 -3.39
CA GLU A 38 19.17 -0.65 -3.47
C GLU A 38 20.04 -1.46 -4.44
N ASN A 39 19.78 -2.76 -4.57
CA ASN A 39 20.48 -3.67 -5.47
C ASN A 39 19.78 -3.86 -6.83
N ALA A 40 18.67 -3.16 -7.07
CA ALA A 40 17.91 -3.27 -8.31
C ALA A 40 18.72 -2.78 -9.51
N SER A 41 18.55 -3.44 -10.65
CA SER A 41 19.11 -2.91 -11.90
C SER A 41 18.37 -1.63 -12.31
N ALA A 42 19.04 -0.75 -13.07
CA ALA A 42 18.48 0.54 -13.46
C ALA A 42 17.14 0.45 -14.24
N ASN A 43 16.83 -0.70 -14.84
CA ASN A 43 15.63 -0.93 -15.64
C ASN A 43 14.65 -1.91 -14.98
N ASP A 44 14.88 -2.32 -13.73
CA ASP A 44 14.05 -3.30 -13.02
C ASP A 44 12.81 -2.66 -12.40
N TRP A 45 11.90 -2.18 -13.26
CA TRP A 45 10.65 -1.57 -12.81
C TRP A 45 9.79 -2.53 -11.99
N GLN A 46 9.87 -3.84 -12.26
CA GLN A 46 9.11 -4.86 -11.54
C GLN A 46 9.52 -4.91 -10.08
N LEU A 47 10.82 -4.86 -9.77
CA LEU A 47 11.28 -4.88 -8.38
C LEU A 47 10.75 -3.67 -7.60
N TYR A 48 10.84 -2.46 -8.18
CA TYR A 48 10.27 -1.25 -7.58
C TYR A 48 8.75 -1.37 -7.38
N ALA A 49 8.01 -1.84 -8.38
CA ALA A 49 6.56 -2.03 -8.31
C ALA A 49 6.18 -3.04 -7.21
N ASN A 50 6.83 -4.20 -7.16
CA ASN A 50 6.56 -5.24 -6.16
C ASN A 50 6.87 -4.76 -4.74
N ALA A 51 7.97 -4.01 -4.56
CA ALA A 51 8.31 -3.45 -3.26
C ALA A 51 7.25 -2.43 -2.79
N ALA A 52 6.76 -1.59 -3.70
CA ALA A 52 5.71 -0.63 -3.38
C ALA A 52 4.36 -1.31 -3.11
N GLU A 53 3.97 -2.30 -3.91
CA GLU A 53 2.77 -3.11 -3.69
C GLU A 53 2.80 -3.72 -2.29
N ARG A 54 3.95 -4.28 -1.88
CA ARG A 54 4.07 -4.87 -0.56
C ARG A 54 3.91 -3.86 0.57
N CYS A 55 4.44 -2.65 0.43
CA CYS A 55 4.19 -1.56 1.39
C CYS A 55 2.69 -1.20 1.47
N ILE A 56 1.99 -1.15 0.33
CA ILE A 56 0.54 -0.87 0.28
C ILE A 56 -0.25 -1.98 1.00
N GLU A 57 0.05 -3.25 0.73
CA GLU A 57 -0.59 -4.40 1.37
C GLU A 57 -0.41 -4.39 2.90
N LEU A 58 0.80 -4.07 3.35
CA LEU A 58 1.14 -3.96 4.77
C LEU A 58 0.58 -2.70 5.43
N ARG A 59 0.06 -1.75 4.65
CA ARG A 59 -0.32 -0.39 5.10
C ARG A 59 0.80 0.29 5.89
N SER A 60 2.03 0.03 5.50
CA SER A 60 3.24 0.54 6.16
C SER A 60 4.13 1.19 5.13
N ASN A 61 4.90 2.19 5.57
CA ASN A 61 5.94 2.80 4.76
C ASN A 61 5.45 3.36 3.39
N LEU A 62 4.24 3.91 3.38
CA LEU A 62 3.59 4.44 2.17
C LEU A 62 4.39 5.58 1.51
N SER A 63 5.18 6.34 2.27
CA SER A 63 6.05 7.38 1.70
C SER A 63 7.09 6.81 0.72
N GLU A 64 7.73 5.69 1.04
CA GLU A 64 8.69 5.05 0.12
C GLU A 64 7.98 4.28 -0.98
N ALA A 65 6.81 3.69 -0.70
CA ALA A 65 5.97 3.06 -1.73
C ALA A 65 5.71 4.04 -2.89
N TYR A 66 5.40 5.29 -2.58
CA TYR A 66 5.21 6.33 -3.60
C TYR A 66 6.48 6.55 -4.44
N ILE A 67 7.64 6.68 -3.81
CA ILE A 67 8.92 6.91 -4.50
C ILE A 67 9.21 5.75 -5.46
N TRP A 68 9.00 4.52 -5.01
CA TRP A 68 9.21 3.33 -5.84
C TRP A 68 8.19 3.21 -6.97
N ILE A 69 6.93 3.59 -6.75
CA ILE A 69 5.91 3.68 -7.81
C ILE A 69 6.33 4.68 -8.89
N GLU A 70 6.73 5.89 -8.50
CA GLU A 70 7.15 6.91 -9.47
C GLU A 70 8.38 6.44 -10.25
N ARG A 71 9.30 5.74 -9.59
CA ARG A 71 10.47 5.14 -10.26
C ARG A 71 10.06 4.03 -11.23
N ALA A 72 9.14 3.14 -10.86
CA ALA A 72 8.64 2.09 -11.75
C ALA A 72 7.94 2.69 -12.99
N ILE A 73 7.14 3.74 -12.80
CA ILE A 73 6.45 4.46 -13.89
C ILE A 73 7.46 5.19 -14.80
N GLU A 74 8.51 5.79 -14.23
CA GLU A 74 9.56 6.45 -15.01
C GLU A 74 10.30 5.46 -15.93
N ILE A 75 10.62 4.27 -15.42
CA ILE A 75 11.27 3.21 -16.20
C ILE A 75 10.30 2.65 -17.24
N GLU A 76 9.08 2.32 -16.83
CA GLU A 76 8.07 1.68 -17.68
C GLU A 76 6.65 2.19 -17.32
N PRO A 77 6.11 3.16 -18.08
CA PRO A 77 4.77 3.72 -17.85
C PRO A 77 3.70 2.80 -18.45
N ASN A 78 3.64 1.56 -17.97
CA ASN A 78 2.66 0.55 -18.34
C ASN A 78 1.38 0.65 -17.47
N ALA A 79 0.32 -0.04 -17.90
CA ALA A 79 -0.98 0.03 -17.23
C ALA A 79 -0.93 -0.49 -15.78
N SER A 80 -0.14 -1.54 -15.50
CA SER A 80 0.00 -2.10 -14.15
C SER A 80 0.66 -1.13 -13.17
N ASN A 81 1.71 -0.42 -13.59
CA ASN A 81 2.39 0.57 -12.74
C ASN A 81 1.50 1.78 -12.47
N LEU A 82 0.69 2.18 -13.45
CA LEU A 82 -0.31 3.24 -13.29
C LEU A 82 -1.46 2.82 -12.37
N GLU A 83 -1.91 1.56 -12.45
CA GLU A 83 -2.90 0.99 -11.54
C GLU A 83 -2.37 0.93 -10.11
N LEU A 84 -1.11 0.56 -9.92
CA LEU A 84 -0.47 0.54 -8.61
C LEU A 84 -0.44 1.93 -7.95
N LYS A 85 -0.22 3.00 -8.74
CA LYS A 85 -0.37 4.38 -8.26
C LYS A 85 -1.79 4.68 -7.81
N ALA A 86 -2.80 4.17 -8.52
CA ALA A 86 -4.18 4.31 -8.10
C ALA A 86 -4.44 3.56 -6.78
N ASP A 87 -3.96 2.32 -6.64
CA ASP A 87 -4.06 1.54 -5.40
C ASP A 87 -3.40 2.27 -4.21
N TYR A 88 -2.24 2.90 -4.44
CA TYR A 88 -1.58 3.74 -3.44
C TYR A 88 -2.45 4.93 -3.01
N LEU A 89 -3.07 5.62 -3.96
CA LEU A 89 -3.93 6.76 -3.68
C LEU A 89 -5.17 6.32 -2.87
N VAL A 90 -5.75 5.16 -3.18
CA VAL A 90 -6.81 4.55 -2.36
C VAL A 90 -6.32 4.28 -0.93
N ALA A 91 -5.12 3.71 -0.77
CA ALA A 91 -4.56 3.41 0.55
C ALA A 91 -4.35 4.68 1.41
N ASN A 92 -4.15 5.84 0.78
CA ASN A 92 -4.03 7.14 1.44
C ASN A 92 -5.33 7.94 1.51
N GLY A 93 -6.47 7.37 1.09
CA GLY A 93 -7.77 8.04 1.09
C GLY A 93 -7.95 9.13 0.03
N ALA A 94 -7.03 9.24 -0.92
CA ALA A 94 -7.06 10.22 -2.01
C ALA A 94 -7.95 9.72 -3.17
N ASN A 95 -9.22 9.44 -2.88
CA ASN A 95 -10.13 8.71 -3.77
C ASN A 95 -10.35 9.40 -5.12
N GLU A 96 -10.51 10.74 -5.16
CA GLU A 96 -10.69 11.47 -6.41
C GLU A 96 -9.47 11.33 -7.34
N MET A 97 -8.27 11.41 -6.76
CA MET A 97 -7.02 11.21 -7.49
C MET A 97 -6.86 9.75 -7.92
N ALA A 98 -7.27 8.79 -7.07
CA ALA A 98 -7.24 7.38 -7.40
C ALA A 98 -8.13 7.05 -8.60
N VAL A 99 -9.33 7.64 -8.68
CA VAL A 99 -10.22 7.47 -9.83
C VAL A 99 -9.56 7.94 -11.13
N GLU A 100 -8.88 9.08 -11.12
CA GLU A 100 -8.18 9.57 -12.31
C GLU A 100 -6.95 8.72 -12.67
N ALA A 101 -6.23 8.22 -11.67
CA ALA A 101 -5.13 7.28 -11.89
C ALA A 101 -5.63 5.95 -12.49
N TYR A 102 -6.72 5.37 -11.98
CA TYR A 102 -7.34 4.18 -12.58
C TYR A 102 -7.81 4.44 -14.01
N ARG A 103 -8.44 5.60 -14.29
CA ARG A 103 -8.81 5.98 -15.66
C ARG A 103 -7.60 5.94 -16.58
N THR A 104 -6.48 6.52 -16.14
CA THR A 104 -5.22 6.55 -16.91
C THR A 104 -4.69 5.14 -17.16
N ALA A 105 -4.67 4.29 -16.13
CA ALA A 105 -4.28 2.88 -16.23
C ALA A 105 -5.17 2.09 -17.21
N ILE A 106 -6.49 2.25 -17.10
CA ILE A 106 -7.49 1.62 -17.98
C ILE A 106 -7.24 2.01 -19.44
N LEU A 107 -7.07 3.30 -19.72
CA LEU A 107 -6.85 3.79 -21.09
C LEU A 107 -5.56 3.24 -21.70
N LYS A 108 -4.47 3.19 -20.93
CA LYS A 108 -3.22 2.55 -21.34
C LYS A 108 -3.43 1.05 -21.61
N GLY A 109 -4.12 0.40 -20.69
CA GLY A 109 -4.42 -1.02 -20.68
C GLY A 109 -5.22 -1.54 -21.88
N LEU A 110 -6.06 -0.69 -22.49
CA LEU A 110 -6.80 -1.05 -23.72
C LEU A 110 -5.89 -1.46 -24.88
N SER A 111 -4.64 -0.97 -24.88
CA SER A 111 -3.64 -1.28 -25.91
C SER A 111 -2.60 -2.33 -25.47
N GLU A 112 -2.55 -2.67 -24.18
CA GLU A 112 -1.54 -3.56 -23.62
C GLU A 112 -2.04 -5.00 -23.52
N LYS A 113 -1.33 -5.90 -24.21
CA LYS A 113 -1.69 -7.32 -24.19
C LYS A 113 -1.48 -7.90 -22.79
N GLY A 114 -2.54 -8.49 -22.24
CA GLY A 114 -2.47 -9.22 -20.96
C GLY A 114 -2.82 -8.36 -19.74
N TYR A 115 -3.10 -7.08 -19.91
CA TYR A 115 -3.64 -6.25 -18.83
C TYR A 115 -5.13 -6.51 -18.61
N ASP A 116 -5.54 -6.66 -17.35
CA ASP A 116 -6.93 -6.92 -16.97
C ASP A 116 -7.69 -5.60 -16.74
N VAL A 117 -8.18 -5.02 -17.84
CA VAL A 117 -8.96 -3.76 -17.82
C VAL A 117 -10.21 -3.89 -16.95
N GLU A 118 -10.86 -5.05 -16.94
CA GLU A 118 -12.11 -5.26 -16.19
C GLU A 118 -11.84 -5.21 -14.68
N LYS A 119 -10.74 -5.80 -14.22
CA LYS A 119 -10.31 -5.71 -12.81
C LYS A 119 -10.08 -4.25 -12.39
N ALA A 120 -9.36 -3.47 -13.21
CA ALA A 120 -9.10 -2.06 -12.91
C ALA A 120 -10.38 -1.22 -12.88
N GLN A 121 -11.32 -1.46 -13.81
CA GLN A 121 -12.65 -0.82 -13.79
C GLN A 121 -13.43 -1.14 -12.50
N LYS A 122 -13.40 -2.41 -12.05
CA LYS A 122 -14.06 -2.81 -10.78
C LYS A 122 -13.45 -2.10 -9.57
N LYS A 123 -12.12 -1.98 -9.52
CA LYS A 123 -11.43 -1.21 -8.46
C LYS A 123 -11.85 0.25 -8.48
N MET A 124 -11.79 0.92 -9.64
CA MET A 124 -12.23 2.31 -9.79
C MET A 124 -13.68 2.52 -9.31
N LEU A 125 -14.60 1.65 -9.74
CA LEU A 125 -16.00 1.71 -9.33
C LEU A 125 -16.20 1.48 -7.82
N SER A 126 -15.31 0.72 -7.16
CA SER A 126 -15.39 0.50 -5.72
C SER A 126 -15.03 1.75 -4.91
N VAL A 127 -14.19 2.62 -5.47
CA VAL A 127 -13.69 3.86 -4.84
C VAL A 127 -14.66 5.04 -5.04
N MET A 128 -15.50 4.99 -6.08
CA MET A 128 -16.50 6.03 -6.39
C MET A 128 -17.78 5.93 -5.54
N ARG A 129 -17.91 4.92 -4.69
CA ARG A 129 -19.08 4.67 -3.85
C ARG A 129 -18.95 5.38 -2.51
#